data_AF-A0A955FC04-F1
#
_entry.id   AF-A0A955FC04-F1
#
_cell.length_a   1.000
_cell.length_b   1.000
_cell.length_c   1.000
_cell.angle_alpha   90.00
_cell.angle_beta   90.00
_cell.angle_gamma   90.00
#
_symmetry.space_group_name_H-M   'P 1'
#
loop_
_entity.id
_entity.type
_entity.pdbx_description
1 polymer ?
#
loop_
_entity_poly.entity_id
_entity_poly.type
_entity_poly.pdbx_seq_one_letter_code
_entity_poly.pdbx_strand_id
1 'polypeptide(L)'
;MLHKLKQRNSSGGFTIIEVMIVLAIATLILLVVLLAVPALRRSSTNTTSKNDAASVAGAINNFMSNNNGALPLDICGTGTITVSDRTGCTSSTNNESINIQAQTDVTKVTTAPTSANPATGSIQVLLRNDCNGASSRSAAVYYVTQTGNSTSKWSCQSV
;
A
#
# COMPACT_ATOMS: atom_id res chain seq x y z
N MET A 1 -52.56 61.38 -5.35
CA MET A 1 -51.23 61.80 -4.87
C MET A 1 -50.35 60.56 -4.74
N LEU A 2 -49.39 60.36 -5.64
CA LEU A 2 -48.54 59.16 -5.66
C LEU A 2 -47.08 59.59 -5.49
N HIS A 3 -46.50 59.33 -4.32
CA HIS A 3 -45.08 59.55 -4.06
C HIS A 3 -44.26 58.45 -4.75
N LYS A 4 -43.43 58.82 -5.72
CA LYS A 4 -42.42 57.91 -6.28
C LYS A 4 -41.22 57.82 -5.33
N LEU A 5 -41.05 56.67 -4.71
CA LEU A 5 -39.82 56.31 -4.00
C LEU A 5 -38.71 56.10 -5.05
N LYS A 6 -37.68 56.96 -4.99
CA LYS A 6 -36.50 56.90 -5.85
C LYS A 6 -35.61 55.74 -5.40
N GLN A 7 -35.79 54.59 -6.03
CA GLN A 7 -34.93 53.41 -5.85
C GLN A 7 -33.56 53.72 -6.46
N ARG A 8 -32.54 53.94 -5.62
CA ARG A 8 -31.15 54.06 -6.04
C ARG A 8 -30.65 52.68 -6.43
N ASN A 9 -30.75 52.35 -7.72
CA ASN A 9 -30.02 51.23 -8.30
C ASN A 9 -28.53 51.59 -8.32
N SER A 10 -27.81 51.21 -7.27
CA SER A 10 -26.36 51.14 -7.28
C SER A 10 -25.97 49.97 -8.18
N SER A 11 -26.03 50.18 -9.49
CA SER A 11 -25.52 49.27 -10.50
C SER A 11 -23.99 49.30 -10.50
N GLY A 12 -23.40 48.83 -9.40
CA GLY A 12 -21.97 48.51 -9.33
C GLY A 12 -21.73 47.27 -10.17
N GLY A 13 -21.32 47.47 -11.43
CA GLY A 13 -20.98 46.37 -12.33
C GLY A 13 -19.70 45.67 -11.88
N PHE A 14 -19.72 44.34 -11.88
CA PHE A 14 -18.54 43.49 -11.68
C PHE A 14 -17.56 43.74 -12.82
N THR A 15 -16.43 44.38 -12.53
CA THR A 15 -15.49 44.78 -13.58
C THR A 15 -14.76 43.58 -14.18
N ILE A 16 -14.50 43.59 -15.49
CA ILE A 16 -13.76 42.51 -16.18
C ILE A 16 -12.39 42.26 -15.53
N ILE A 17 -11.72 43.33 -15.07
CA ILE A 17 -10.43 43.22 -14.38
C ILE A 17 -10.55 42.44 -13.06
N GLU A 18 -11.67 42.58 -12.36
CA GLU A 18 -11.95 41.91 -11.10
C GLU A 18 -12.13 40.41 -11.32
N VAL A 19 -12.86 40.03 -12.36
CA VAL A 19 -13.02 38.62 -12.79
C VAL A 19 -11.65 38.02 -13.15
N MET A 20 -10.81 38.76 -13.88
CA MET A 20 -9.52 38.26 -14.34
C MET A 20 -8.54 38.00 -13.21
N ILE A 21 -8.51 38.86 -12.18
CA ILE A 21 -7.68 38.65 -10.99
C ILE A 21 -8.13 37.39 -10.25
N VAL A 22 -9.44 37.17 -10.10
CA VAL A 22 -9.98 35.98 -9.43
C VAL A 22 -9.63 34.70 -10.20
N LEU A 23 -9.76 34.71 -11.53
CA LEU A 23 -9.40 33.56 -12.37
C LEU A 23 -7.88 33.27 -12.33
N ALA A 24 -7.05 34.30 -12.31
CA ALA A 24 -5.59 34.14 -12.20
C ALA A 24 -5.19 33.50 -10.87
N ILE A 25 -5.79 33.92 -9.76
CA ILE A 25 -5.50 33.34 -8.44
C ILE A 25 -6.09 31.92 -8.33
N ALA A 26 -7.31 31.70 -8.85
CA ALA A 26 -7.94 30.38 -8.84
C ALA A 26 -7.14 29.33 -9.61
N THR A 27 -6.61 29.68 -10.78
CA THR A 27 -5.75 28.79 -11.58
C THR A 27 -4.41 28.50 -10.91
N LEU A 28 -3.79 29.49 -10.27
CA LEU A 28 -2.54 29.32 -9.51
C LEU A 28 -2.73 28.35 -8.34
N ILE A 29 -3.81 28.49 -7.56
CA ILE A 29 -4.10 27.61 -6.43
C ILE A 29 -4.36 26.18 -6.92
N LEU A 30 -5.14 26.02 -7.99
CA LEU A 30 -5.45 24.71 -8.57
C LEU A 30 -4.16 23.97 -9.01
N LEU A 31 -3.19 24.69 -9.59
CA LEU A 31 -1.91 24.11 -10.01
C LEU A 31 -1.14 23.51 -8.82
N VAL A 32 -1.02 24.24 -7.71
CA VAL A 32 -0.32 23.74 -6.51
C VAL A 32 -1.03 22.53 -5.89
N VAL A 33 -2.36 22.55 -5.81
CA VAL A 33 -3.15 21.44 -5.24
C VAL A 33 -3.03 20.17 -6.08
N LEU A 34 -3.09 20.30 -7.42
CA LEU A 34 -2.97 19.15 -8.32
C LEU A 34 -1.58 18.51 -8.29
N LEU A 35 -0.53 19.28 -7.97
CA LEU A 35 0.81 18.73 -7.76
C LEU A 35 0.97 18.05 -6.38
N ALA A 36 0.29 18.54 -5.34
CA ALA A 36 0.43 18.03 -3.97
C ALA A 36 -0.38 16.73 -3.70
N VAL A 37 -1.62 16.64 -4.18
CA VAL A 37 -2.50 15.46 -3.96
C VAL A 37 -1.92 14.11 -4.42
N PRO A 38 -1.26 13.98 -5.60
CA PRO A 38 -0.71 12.69 -6.02
C PRO A 38 0.42 12.18 -5.11
N ALA A 39 1.16 13.09 -4.45
CA ALA A 39 2.25 12.69 -3.55
C ALA A 39 1.74 11.95 -2.31
N LEU A 40 0.59 12.35 -1.75
CA LEU A 40 0.05 11.72 -0.53
C LEU A 40 -0.47 10.30 -0.76
N ARG A 41 -1.00 9.99 -1.95
CA ARG A 41 -1.56 8.66 -2.24
C ARG A 41 -0.51 7.54 -2.22
N ARG A 42 0.74 7.84 -2.61
CA ARG A 42 1.86 6.86 -2.61
C ARG A 42 2.29 6.43 -1.22
N SER A 43 2.41 7.39 -0.31
CA SER A 43 2.82 7.11 1.06
C SER A 43 1.82 6.18 1.75
N SER A 44 0.53 6.34 1.47
CA SER A 44 -0.52 5.46 1.99
C SER A 44 -0.37 4.03 1.48
N THR A 45 -0.24 3.81 0.16
CA THR A 45 -0.09 2.46 -0.40
C THR A 45 1.16 1.75 0.10
N ASN A 46 2.30 2.47 0.15
CA ASN A 46 3.54 1.90 0.69
C ASN A 46 3.40 1.51 2.17
N THR A 47 2.65 2.28 2.95
CA THR A 47 2.36 1.96 4.36
C THR A 47 1.48 0.72 4.46
N THR A 48 0.43 0.61 3.63
CA THR A 48 -0.41 -0.59 3.56
C THR A 48 0.41 -1.82 3.21
N SER A 49 1.23 -1.77 2.14
CA SER A 49 2.08 -2.92 1.75
C SER A 49 3.07 -3.33 2.84
N LYS A 50 3.63 -2.37 3.58
CA LYS A 50 4.50 -2.66 4.72
C LYS A 50 3.72 -3.31 5.87
N ASN A 51 2.52 -2.82 6.18
CA ASN A 51 1.68 -3.38 7.24
C ASN A 51 1.20 -4.80 6.89
N ASP A 52 0.86 -5.06 5.63
CA ASP A 52 0.48 -6.38 5.14
C ASP A 52 1.67 -7.36 5.24
N ALA A 53 2.87 -6.93 4.82
CA ALA A 53 4.10 -7.70 5.00
C ALA A 53 4.41 -7.99 6.47
N ALA A 54 4.21 -7.01 7.36
CA ALA A 54 4.39 -7.19 8.79
C ALA A 54 3.34 -8.14 9.40
N SER A 55 2.12 -8.14 8.88
CA SER A 55 1.06 -9.07 9.31
C SER A 55 1.38 -10.51 8.87
N VAL A 56 1.87 -10.70 7.64
CA VAL A 56 2.37 -11.99 7.16
C VAL A 56 3.57 -12.46 7.99
N ALA A 57 4.54 -11.58 8.26
CA ALA A 57 5.68 -11.87 9.13
C ALA A 57 5.24 -12.28 10.55
N GLY A 58 4.24 -11.60 11.10
CA GLY A 58 3.63 -11.94 12.39
C GLY A 58 2.97 -13.32 12.37
N ALA A 59 2.22 -13.65 11.32
CA ALA A 59 1.60 -14.96 11.16
C ALA A 59 2.63 -16.10 11.06
N ILE A 60 3.75 -15.87 10.35
CA ILE A 60 4.86 -16.84 10.30
C ILE A 60 5.48 -17.02 11.69
N ASN A 61 5.70 -15.94 12.44
CA ASN A 61 6.20 -16.01 13.82
C ASN A 61 5.24 -16.75 14.76
N ASN A 62 3.94 -16.48 14.67
CA ASN A 62 2.93 -17.18 15.45
C ASN A 62 2.91 -18.68 15.11
N PHE A 63 2.94 -19.02 13.82
CA PHE A 63 3.05 -20.40 13.38
C PHE A 63 4.29 -21.08 13.96
N MET A 64 5.46 -20.43 13.89
CA MET A 64 6.70 -20.98 14.47
C MET A 64 6.57 -21.15 15.99
N SER A 65 5.99 -20.18 16.71
CA SER A 65 5.77 -20.27 18.14
C SER A 65 4.86 -21.44 18.51
N ASN A 66 3.82 -21.70 17.71
CA ASN A 66 2.85 -22.76 17.94
C ASN A 66 3.35 -24.14 17.49
N ASN A 67 4.36 -24.20 16.62
CA ASN A 67 4.90 -25.43 16.05
C ASN A 67 6.35 -25.70 16.48
N ASN A 68 6.71 -25.41 17.74
CA ASN A 68 8.02 -25.70 18.33
C ASN A 68 9.23 -25.11 17.56
N GLY A 69 9.04 -23.95 16.93
CA GLY A 69 10.05 -23.28 16.10
C GLY A 69 10.22 -23.89 14.71
N ALA A 70 9.31 -24.76 14.27
CA ALA A 70 9.30 -25.27 12.90
C ALA A 70 8.79 -24.18 11.94
N LEU A 71 9.54 -23.97 10.86
CA LEU A 71 9.11 -23.11 9.76
C LEU A 71 7.91 -23.76 9.04
N PRO A 72 6.97 -22.95 8.52
CA PRO A 72 5.89 -23.47 7.68
C PRO A 72 6.45 -24.14 6.42
N LEU A 73 5.69 -25.07 5.83
CA LEU A 73 6.04 -25.66 4.53
C LEU A 73 5.54 -24.81 3.37
N ASP A 74 4.43 -24.09 3.56
CA ASP A 74 3.86 -23.24 2.53
C ASP A 74 3.15 -22.01 3.08
N ILE A 75 3.13 -20.96 2.26
CA ILE A 75 2.44 -19.70 2.55
C ILE A 75 1.82 -19.21 1.26
N CYS A 76 0.49 -19.07 1.25
CA CYS A 76 -0.22 -18.62 0.08
C CYS A 76 -1.62 -18.07 0.38
N GLY A 77 -2.15 -17.33 -0.59
CA GLY A 77 -3.52 -16.79 -0.55
C GLY A 77 -3.59 -15.36 -1.08
N THR A 78 -4.82 -14.87 -1.23
CA THR A 78 -5.13 -13.52 -1.70
C THR A 78 -6.10 -12.91 -0.70
N GLY A 79 -5.71 -11.82 -0.04
CA GLY A 79 -6.52 -11.17 1.01
C GLY A 79 -6.61 -11.94 2.33
N THR A 80 -6.93 -13.23 2.29
CA THR A 80 -6.78 -14.16 3.41
C THR A 80 -5.60 -15.07 3.13
N ILE A 81 -4.57 -14.95 3.95
CA ILE A 81 -3.30 -15.64 3.78
C ILE A 81 -3.26 -16.82 4.73
N THR A 82 -2.87 -17.98 4.22
CA THR A 82 -2.68 -19.18 5.02
C THR A 82 -1.20 -19.49 5.12
N VAL A 83 -0.71 -19.59 6.36
CA VAL A 83 0.60 -20.13 6.72
C VAL A 83 0.37 -21.58 7.13
N SER A 84 0.97 -22.53 6.41
CA SER A 84 0.63 -23.94 6.51
C SER A 84 1.84 -24.83 6.76
N ASP A 85 1.64 -25.89 7.55
CA ASP A 85 2.55 -27.03 7.68
C ASP A 85 2.43 -28.01 6.50
N ARG A 86 1.60 -27.73 5.49
CA ARG A 86 1.39 -28.54 4.29
C ARG A 86 1.64 -27.74 3.03
N THR A 87 2.09 -28.43 1.98
CA THR A 87 2.21 -27.85 0.64
C THR A 87 0.83 -27.54 0.05
N GLY A 88 0.73 -26.45 -0.70
CA GLY A 88 -0.50 -25.99 -1.35
C GLY A 88 -1.51 -25.35 -0.42
N CYS A 89 -1.11 -24.99 0.81
CA CYS A 89 -1.97 -24.37 1.83
C CYS A 89 -3.30 -25.12 2.05
N THR A 90 -3.23 -26.45 2.07
CA THR A 90 -4.37 -27.30 2.36
C THR A 90 -4.75 -27.23 3.84
N SER A 91 -6.00 -27.55 4.17
CA SER A 91 -6.47 -27.52 5.56
C SER A 91 -5.62 -28.41 6.46
N SER A 92 -5.12 -27.83 7.55
CA SER A 92 -4.38 -28.50 8.61
C SER A 92 -4.75 -27.88 9.95
N THR A 93 -4.65 -28.66 11.03
CA THR A 93 -4.89 -28.19 12.40
C THR A 93 -3.87 -27.15 12.85
N ASN A 94 -2.69 -27.13 12.21
CA ASN A 94 -1.60 -26.22 12.53
C ASN A 94 -1.60 -24.96 11.66
N ASN A 95 -2.56 -24.81 10.73
CA ASN A 95 -2.61 -23.65 9.86
C ASN A 95 -2.89 -22.37 10.66
N GLU A 96 -2.17 -21.32 10.30
CA GLU A 96 -2.43 -19.95 10.74
C GLU A 96 -3.04 -19.17 9.56
N SER A 97 -4.12 -18.44 9.81
CA SER A 97 -4.79 -17.63 8.79
C SER A 97 -4.90 -16.19 9.23
N ILE A 98 -4.46 -15.27 8.38
CA ILE A 98 -4.46 -13.84 8.63
C ILE A 98 -5.16 -13.12 7.47
N ASN A 99 -5.97 -12.12 7.81
CA ASN A 99 -6.53 -11.20 6.81
C ASN A 99 -5.59 -10.00 6.68
N ILE A 100 -5.21 -9.69 5.46
CA ILE A 100 -4.40 -8.51 5.12
C ILE A 100 -5.27 -7.43 4.48
N GLN A 101 -4.86 -6.16 4.60
CA GLN A 101 -5.70 -5.02 4.24
C GLN A 101 -5.87 -4.89 2.73
N ALA A 102 -4.80 -5.08 1.97
CA ALA A 102 -4.89 -5.17 0.53
C ALA A 102 -5.09 -6.63 0.11
N GLN A 103 -5.94 -6.86 -0.89
CA GLN A 103 -6.15 -8.18 -1.52
C GLN A 103 -4.92 -8.58 -2.36
N THR A 104 -3.73 -8.51 -1.76
CA THR A 104 -2.46 -8.83 -2.42
C THR A 104 -2.25 -10.32 -2.41
N ASP A 105 -1.71 -10.82 -3.52
CA ASP A 105 -1.28 -12.22 -3.61
C ASP A 105 -0.01 -12.41 -2.78
N VAL A 106 -0.07 -13.33 -1.83
CA VAL A 106 1.10 -13.84 -1.11
C VAL A 106 1.44 -15.20 -1.70
N THR A 107 2.69 -15.39 -2.06
CA THR A 107 3.18 -16.67 -2.59
C THR A 107 4.53 -17.04 -2.00
N LYS A 108 4.74 -18.32 -1.70
CA LYS A 108 6.08 -18.83 -1.40
C LYS A 108 6.92 -18.87 -2.67
N VAL A 109 8.17 -18.41 -2.57
CA VAL A 109 9.19 -18.51 -3.61
C VAL A 109 10.40 -19.28 -3.09
N THR A 110 11.21 -19.83 -4.00
CA THR A 110 12.43 -20.60 -3.68
C THR A 110 13.71 -19.80 -3.89
N THR A 111 13.61 -18.61 -4.47
CA THR A 111 14.72 -17.68 -4.70
C THR A 111 14.28 -16.26 -4.37
N ALA A 112 15.22 -15.42 -3.96
CA ALA A 112 14.94 -14.01 -3.72
C ALA A 112 14.50 -13.34 -5.04
N PRO A 113 13.47 -12.49 -5.02
CA PRO A 113 13.03 -11.82 -6.24
C PRO A 113 14.08 -10.86 -6.78
N THR A 114 14.29 -10.88 -8.10
CA THR A 114 15.34 -10.11 -8.78
C THR A 114 14.81 -9.03 -9.73
N SER A 115 13.48 -8.95 -9.93
CA SER A 115 12.89 -7.99 -10.86
C SER A 115 13.16 -6.55 -10.41
N ALA A 116 13.72 -5.73 -11.31
CA ALA A 116 14.05 -4.33 -11.04
C ALA A 116 12.81 -3.42 -10.88
N ASN A 117 11.64 -3.85 -11.39
CA ASN A 117 10.38 -3.11 -11.28
C ASN A 117 9.21 -4.08 -11.07
N PRO A 118 9.02 -4.62 -9.86
CA PRO A 118 8.00 -5.62 -9.60
C PRO A 118 6.57 -5.05 -9.62
N ALA A 119 5.61 -5.87 -10.02
CA ALA A 119 4.21 -5.51 -9.98
C ALA A 119 3.78 -5.18 -8.53
N THR A 120 3.17 -4.02 -8.35
CA THR A 120 2.69 -3.56 -7.04
C THR A 120 1.57 -4.48 -6.55
N GLY A 121 1.51 -4.72 -5.24
CA GLY A 121 0.51 -5.59 -4.65
C GLY A 121 0.85 -7.09 -4.70
N SER A 122 2.13 -7.42 -4.90
CA SER A 122 2.64 -8.78 -4.70
C SER A 122 3.50 -8.85 -3.44
N ILE A 123 3.31 -9.92 -2.68
CA ILE A 123 4.17 -10.27 -1.53
C ILE A 123 4.71 -11.67 -1.78
N GLN A 124 6.01 -11.83 -1.59
CA GLN A 124 6.68 -13.11 -1.79
C GLN A 124 7.41 -13.51 -0.52
N VAL A 125 7.23 -14.75 -0.09
CA VAL A 125 7.90 -15.27 1.09
C VAL A 125 8.96 -16.28 0.70
N LEU A 126 10.19 -16.04 1.11
CA LEU A 126 11.30 -16.96 0.97
C LEU A 126 11.61 -17.57 2.33
N LEU A 127 11.32 -18.85 2.48
CA LEU A 127 11.62 -19.59 3.69
C LEU A 127 13.08 -20.01 3.73
N ARG A 128 13.62 -20.16 4.95
CA ARG A 128 15.03 -20.50 5.20
C ARG A 128 16.01 -19.41 4.74
N ASN A 129 15.54 -18.17 4.74
CA ASN A 129 16.30 -16.99 4.39
C ASN A 129 15.91 -15.84 5.32
N ASP A 130 16.81 -14.88 5.48
CA ASP A 130 16.50 -13.55 5.98
C ASP A 130 16.75 -12.52 4.86
N CYS A 131 16.67 -11.23 5.18
CA CYS A 131 16.92 -10.17 4.19
C CYS A 131 18.39 -10.05 3.75
N ASN A 132 19.31 -10.76 4.41
CA ASN A 132 20.75 -10.71 4.15
C ASN A 132 21.28 -11.99 3.49
N GLY A 133 20.52 -13.08 3.50
CA GLY A 133 20.95 -14.33 2.89
C GLY A 133 20.19 -15.56 3.40
N ALA A 134 20.87 -16.70 3.35
CA ALA A 134 20.32 -17.97 3.83
C ALA A 134 20.36 -18.04 5.36
N SER A 135 19.25 -18.46 5.97
CA SER A 135 19.12 -18.65 7.42
C SER A 135 18.18 -19.82 7.68
N SER A 136 18.67 -20.88 8.32
CA SER A 136 17.90 -22.13 8.48
C SER A 136 16.63 -22.01 9.33
N ARG A 137 16.46 -20.92 10.08
CA ARG A 137 15.36 -20.72 11.04
C ARG A 137 14.58 -19.42 10.82
N SER A 138 14.82 -18.72 9.71
CA SER A 138 14.20 -17.44 9.41
C SER A 138 13.40 -17.51 8.12
N ALA A 139 12.51 -16.53 7.94
CA ALA A 139 11.86 -16.27 6.67
C ALA A 139 12.07 -14.82 6.24
N ALA A 140 12.15 -14.59 4.94
CA ALA A 140 12.22 -13.28 4.34
C ALA A 140 10.92 -12.97 3.61
N VAL A 141 10.22 -11.93 4.06
CA VAL A 141 9.00 -11.43 3.43
C VAL A 141 9.37 -10.26 2.54
N TYR A 142 9.32 -10.49 1.23
CA TYR A 142 9.52 -9.48 0.21
C TYR A 142 8.19 -8.84 -0.17
N TYR A 143 8.15 -7.52 -0.13
CA TYR A 143 6.98 -6.72 -0.51
C TYR A 143 7.40 -5.56 -1.39
N VAL A 144 6.48 -5.12 -2.25
CA VAL A 144 6.77 -4.07 -3.23
C VAL A 144 6.43 -2.70 -2.66
N THR A 145 7.35 -1.74 -2.78
CA THR A 145 7.10 -0.32 -2.50
C THR A 145 7.29 0.52 -3.75
N GLN A 146 6.40 1.48 -3.98
CA GLN A 146 6.49 2.46 -5.07
C GLN A 146 7.53 3.52 -4.72
N THR A 147 8.47 3.77 -5.65
CA THR A 147 9.49 4.82 -5.53
C THR A 147 9.20 6.00 -6.48
N GLY A 148 8.38 5.81 -7.52
CA GLY A 148 7.98 6.85 -8.48
C GLY A 148 6.62 6.58 -9.14
N ASN A 149 6.27 7.33 -10.20
CA ASN A 149 4.98 7.19 -10.90
C ASN A 149 4.72 5.78 -11.47
N SER A 150 5.77 5.08 -11.88
CA SER A 150 5.69 3.73 -12.46
C SER A 150 6.91 2.88 -12.10
N THR A 151 7.65 3.30 -11.08
CA THR A 151 8.82 2.60 -10.56
C THR A 151 8.55 2.11 -9.16
N SER A 152 8.86 0.84 -8.93
CA SER A 152 8.73 0.14 -7.67
C SER A 152 10.00 -0.65 -7.40
N LYS A 153 10.19 -1.05 -6.15
CA LYS A 153 11.32 -1.88 -5.73
C LYS A 153 10.88 -2.91 -4.71
N TRP A 154 11.64 -3.99 -4.62
CA TRP A 154 11.51 -4.92 -3.51
C TRP A 154 12.02 -4.29 -2.23
N SER A 155 11.26 -4.47 -1.17
CA SER A 155 11.64 -4.23 0.21
C SER A 155 11.51 -5.55 0.95
N CYS A 156 12.38 -5.79 1.92
CA CYS A 156 12.42 -7.06 2.63
C CYS A 156 12.22 -6.83 4.13
N GLN A 157 11.45 -7.71 4.75
CA GLN A 157 11.30 -7.82 6.20
C GLN A 157 11.67 -9.24 6.63
N SER A 158 12.63 -9.37 7.55
CA SER A 158 13.01 -10.66 8.13
C SER A 158 12.06 -11.06 9.25
N VAL A 159 11.89 -12.37 9.42
CA VAL A 159 11.06 -13.03 10.43
C VAL A 159 11.95 -13.93 11.27
#